data_AF-A0A2V7QQZ7-F1
#
_entry.id   AF-A0A2V7QQZ7-F1
#
_cell.length_a   1.000
_cell.length_b   1.000
_cell.length_c   1.000
_cell.angle_alpha   90.00
_cell.angle_beta   90.00
_cell.angle_gamma   90.00
#
_symmetry.space_group_name_H-M   'P 1'
#
loop_
_entity.id
_entity.type
_entity.pdbx_description
1 polymer ?
#
loop_
_entity_poly.entity_id
_entity_poly.type
_entity_poly.pdbx_seq_one_letter_code
_entity_poly.pdbx_strand_id
1 'polypeptide(L)'
;MQTRIRSLALAALVSVLVVVPALAKGPPWISIELPVNPYDQSMRGAFLLVHSFHHGTAMGYIVTGTAEGIVNGERRSVKLEFAPTGREGVYALRQTWGQEGTWTLVIKANQGPDDAATAVVDLGPDGAVAAIRVPTMQRGQWTVPAPVSLSDVDTALRARAAVLARRS
;
A
#
# COMPACT_ATOMS: atom_id res chain seq x y z
N MET A 1 24.78 -72.88 -15.54
CA MET A 1 24.04 -72.90 -14.26
C MET A 1 24.29 -71.59 -13.53
N GLN A 2 23.20 -70.84 -13.32
CA GLN A 2 22.87 -70.03 -12.13
C GLN A 2 23.84 -68.89 -11.69
N THR A 3 23.51 -67.67 -12.09
CA THR A 3 22.83 -66.60 -11.31
C THR A 3 23.80 -65.74 -10.48
N ARG A 4 24.03 -64.50 -10.90
CA ARG A 4 24.46 -63.42 -9.99
C ARG A 4 23.76 -62.10 -10.35
N ILE A 5 22.62 -61.90 -9.68
CA ILE A 5 21.99 -60.60 -9.47
C ILE A 5 22.80 -59.91 -8.37
N ARG A 6 23.32 -58.70 -8.62
CA ARG A 6 23.49 -57.67 -7.58
C ARG A 6 23.30 -56.30 -8.21
N SER A 7 22.08 -55.81 -8.07
CA SER A 7 21.64 -54.45 -8.37
C SER A 7 22.48 -53.45 -7.58
N LEU A 8 23.21 -52.57 -8.27
CA LEU A 8 23.82 -51.38 -7.68
C LEU A 8 22.83 -50.24 -7.82
N ALA A 9 22.03 -50.02 -6.77
CA ALA A 9 21.18 -48.84 -6.65
C ALA A 9 22.07 -47.64 -6.28
N LEU A 10 22.26 -46.72 -7.23
CA LEU A 10 22.95 -45.47 -7.01
C LEU A 10 21.97 -44.47 -6.38
N ALA A 11 22.08 -44.25 -5.06
CA ALA A 11 21.30 -43.24 -4.35
C ALA A 11 21.87 -41.84 -4.65
N ALA A 12 21.19 -41.07 -5.50
CA ALA A 12 21.49 -39.66 -5.72
C ALA A 12 20.86 -38.82 -4.60
N LEU A 13 21.68 -38.37 -3.64
CA LEU A 13 21.28 -37.33 -2.69
C LEU A 13 21.26 -35.98 -3.44
N VAL A 14 20.06 -35.50 -3.78
CA VAL A 14 19.87 -34.11 -4.23
C VAL A 14 19.67 -33.23 -3.00
N SER A 15 20.73 -32.53 -2.57
CA SER A 15 20.62 -31.48 -1.57
C SER A 15 19.95 -30.25 -2.21
N VAL A 16 18.65 -30.08 -1.97
CA VAL A 16 17.95 -28.84 -2.31
C VAL A 16 18.40 -27.77 -1.31
N LEU A 17 19.30 -26.89 -1.73
CA LEU A 17 19.55 -25.62 -1.04
C LEU A 17 18.30 -24.76 -1.22
N VAL A 18 17.44 -24.73 -0.20
CA VAL A 18 16.41 -23.71 -0.09
C VAL A 18 17.13 -22.40 0.18
N VAL A 19 17.33 -21.60 -0.88
CA VAL A 19 17.68 -20.20 -0.73
C VAL A 19 16.46 -19.53 -0.14
N VAL A 20 16.42 -19.43 1.19
CA VAL A 20 15.46 -18.56 1.85
C VAL A 20 15.88 -17.14 1.48
N PRO A 21 15.05 -16.37 0.75
CA PRO A 21 15.38 -14.97 0.51
C PRO A 21 15.58 -14.34 1.88
N ALA A 22 16.77 -13.79 2.12
CA ALA A 22 17.01 -13.00 3.30
C ALA A 22 15.95 -11.90 3.29
N LEU A 23 15.03 -11.93 4.26
CA LEU A 23 14.15 -10.81 4.54
C LEU A 23 15.06 -9.62 4.74
N ALA A 24 15.15 -8.78 3.72
CA ALA A 24 15.99 -7.62 3.76
C ALA A 24 15.51 -6.76 4.95
N LYS A 25 16.47 -6.30 5.76
CA LYS A 25 16.22 -5.76 7.09
C LYS A 25 16.08 -4.24 7.01
N GLY A 26 14.90 -3.78 6.64
CA GLY A 26 14.53 -2.36 6.58
C GLY A 26 13.02 -2.18 6.61
N PRO A 27 12.51 -1.07 7.14
CA PRO A 27 11.08 -0.82 7.08
C PRO A 27 10.63 -0.61 5.62
N PRO A 28 9.39 -0.95 5.26
CA PRO A 28 8.84 -0.64 3.96
C PRO A 28 8.72 0.88 3.78
N TRP A 29 8.60 1.31 2.53
CA TRP A 29 8.22 2.67 2.18
C TRP A 29 7.09 2.66 1.16
N ILE A 30 6.30 3.73 1.16
CA ILE A 30 5.19 3.94 0.22
C ILE A 30 5.27 5.34 -0.38
N SER A 31 5.00 5.46 -1.68
CA SER A 31 4.79 6.75 -2.33
C SER A 31 3.54 6.74 -3.20
N ILE A 32 2.99 7.93 -3.43
CA ILE A 32 1.80 8.14 -4.25
C ILE A 32 2.22 8.88 -5.51
N GLU A 33 1.87 8.36 -6.68
CA GLU A 33 2.13 9.00 -7.97
C GLU A 33 0.85 9.64 -8.53
N LEU A 34 0.97 10.92 -8.88
CA LEU A 34 -0.06 11.76 -9.48
C LEU A 34 0.61 12.83 -10.38
N PRO A 35 -0.02 13.23 -11.51
CA PRO A 35 -1.14 12.55 -12.13
C PRO A 35 -0.68 11.21 -12.73
N VAL A 36 -1.60 10.25 -12.83
CA VAL A 36 -1.32 9.00 -13.56
C VAL A 36 -1.15 9.33 -15.04
N ASN A 37 -0.10 8.78 -15.68
CA ASN A 37 0.11 8.96 -17.12
C ASN A 37 -1.08 8.37 -17.91
N PRO A 38 -1.91 9.20 -18.59
CA PRO A 38 -3.11 8.70 -19.27
C PRO A 38 -2.79 7.88 -20.53
N TYR A 39 -1.56 7.96 -21.03
CA TYR A 39 -1.11 7.22 -22.21
C TYR A 39 -0.59 5.83 -21.89
N ASP A 40 -0.35 5.51 -20.61
CA ASP A 40 -0.07 4.14 -20.18
C ASP A 40 -1.38 3.35 -20.09
N GLN A 41 -1.57 2.42 -21.02
CA GLN A 41 -2.78 1.61 -21.09
C GLN A 41 -2.96 0.72 -19.86
N SER A 42 -1.87 0.27 -19.23
CA SER A 42 -1.92 -0.62 -18.07
C SER A 42 -2.47 0.06 -16.81
N MET A 43 -2.49 1.40 -16.80
CA MET A 43 -2.89 2.23 -15.65
C MET A 43 -4.10 3.12 -15.96
N ARG A 44 -4.73 2.95 -17.12
CA ARG A 44 -5.83 3.80 -17.57
C ARG A 44 -7.01 3.79 -16.59
N GLY A 45 -7.43 4.99 -16.18
CA GLY A 45 -8.54 5.19 -15.24
C GLY A 45 -8.19 4.86 -13.80
N ALA A 46 -6.90 4.69 -13.47
CA ALA A 46 -6.45 4.78 -12.09
C ALA A 46 -6.58 6.23 -11.61
N PHE A 47 -7.06 6.40 -10.38
CA PHE A 47 -7.12 7.69 -9.71
C PHE A 47 -5.73 8.13 -9.25
N LEU A 48 -4.96 7.19 -8.69
CA LEU A 48 -3.55 7.35 -8.31
C LEU A 48 -2.83 6.02 -8.45
N LEU A 49 -1.49 6.05 -8.48
CA LEU A 49 -0.68 4.84 -8.29
C LEU A 49 -0.04 4.84 -6.90
N VAL A 50 0.05 3.65 -6.33
CA VAL A 50 0.77 3.37 -5.10
C VAL A 50 2.04 2.63 -5.46
N HIS A 51 3.17 3.17 -5.03
CA HIS A 51 4.47 2.51 -5.14
C HIS A 51 4.89 2.04 -3.77
N SER A 52 5.40 0.81 -3.70
CA SER A 52 5.90 0.22 -2.47
C SER A 52 7.36 -0.19 -2.62
N PHE A 53 8.17 0.11 -1.60
CA PHE A 53 9.63 -0.04 -1.66
C PHE A 53 10.18 -0.70 -0.40
N HIS A 54 11.35 -1.29 -0.57
CA HIS A 54 12.18 -1.80 0.50
C HIS A 54 13.62 -1.35 0.29
N HIS A 55 14.19 -0.61 1.25
CA HIS A 55 15.50 0.03 1.09
C HIS A 55 15.66 0.84 -0.22
N GLY A 56 14.58 1.44 -0.71
CA GLY A 56 14.56 2.21 -1.97
C GLY A 56 14.35 1.37 -3.24
N THR A 57 14.39 0.04 -3.15
CA THR A 57 14.06 -0.87 -4.26
C THR A 57 12.56 -1.09 -4.33
N ALA A 58 11.96 -0.92 -5.50
CA ALA A 58 10.55 -1.26 -5.70
C ALA A 58 10.32 -2.75 -5.40
N MET A 59 9.32 -3.06 -4.59
CA MET A 59 9.06 -4.43 -4.15
C MET A 59 7.57 -4.65 -3.97
N GLY A 60 7.10 -5.84 -4.36
CA GLY A 60 5.71 -6.24 -4.15
C GLY A 60 5.38 -6.42 -2.67
N TYR A 61 4.37 -5.69 -2.19
CA TYR A 61 3.83 -5.82 -0.84
C TYR A 61 2.31 -6.02 -0.87
N ILE A 62 1.75 -6.41 0.26
CA ILE A 62 0.30 -6.38 0.43
C ILE A 62 -0.11 -4.91 0.62
N VAL A 63 -0.69 -4.31 -0.43
CA VAL A 63 -1.27 -2.97 -0.36
C VAL A 63 -2.74 -3.07 0.00
N THR A 64 -3.14 -2.35 1.05
CA THR A 64 -4.52 -2.29 1.54
C THR A 64 -4.89 -0.84 1.85
N GLY A 65 -6.18 -0.58 2.06
CA GLY A 65 -6.58 0.75 2.50
C GLY A 65 -8.08 0.93 2.62
N THR A 66 -8.44 2.07 3.18
CA THR A 66 -9.82 2.53 3.31
C THR A 66 -9.94 4.00 2.88
N ALA A 67 -11.07 4.34 2.28
CA ALA A 67 -11.51 5.72 2.15
C ALA A 67 -12.40 6.03 3.35
N GLU A 68 -11.97 6.99 4.15
CA GLU A 68 -12.66 7.48 5.34
C GLU A 68 -13.33 8.81 5.03
N GLY A 69 -14.65 8.90 5.23
CA GLY A 69 -15.40 10.07 4.79
C GLY A 69 -16.52 10.52 5.72
N ILE A 70 -16.87 11.80 5.60
CA ILE A 70 -18.08 12.39 6.20
C ILE A 70 -19.02 12.76 5.05
N VAL A 71 -20.15 12.06 4.96
CA VAL A 71 -21.17 12.25 3.91
C VAL A 71 -22.47 12.63 4.60
N ASN A 72 -23.03 13.79 4.26
CA ASN A 72 -24.25 14.32 4.90
C ASN A 72 -24.17 14.33 6.44
N GLY A 73 -22.98 14.64 6.99
CA GLY A 73 -22.72 14.66 8.43
C GLY A 73 -22.47 13.28 9.06
N GLU A 74 -22.66 12.20 8.32
CA GLU A 74 -22.47 10.83 8.82
C GLU A 74 -21.10 10.28 8.48
N ARG A 75 -20.54 9.46 9.39
CA ARG A 75 -19.28 8.79 9.15
C ARG A 75 -19.45 7.60 8.22
N ARG A 76 -18.61 7.52 7.20
CA ARG A 76 -18.53 6.44 6.21
C ARG A 76 -17.09 5.93 6.12
N SER A 77 -16.95 4.63 5.88
CA SER A 77 -15.68 3.96 5.58
C SER A 77 -15.92 3.02 4.40
N VAL A 78 -15.05 3.06 3.39
CA VAL A 78 -15.15 2.24 2.18
C VAL A 78 -13.81 1.54 1.97
N LYS A 79 -13.83 0.22 1.76
CA LYS A 79 -12.61 -0.52 1.44
C LYS A 79 -12.09 -0.10 0.06
N LEU A 80 -10.79 0.14 -0.03
CA LEU A 80 -10.12 0.46 -1.29
C LEU A 80 -9.73 -0.83 -2.03
N GLU A 81 -9.79 -0.75 -3.35
CA GLU A 81 -9.40 -1.85 -4.25
C GLU A 81 -8.18 -1.44 -5.08
N PHE A 82 -7.15 -2.27 -5.02
CA PHE A 82 -5.88 -2.05 -5.71
C PHE A 82 -5.68 -3.12 -6.77
N ALA A 83 -5.41 -2.69 -8.00
CA ALA A 83 -5.09 -3.58 -9.12
C ALA A 83 -3.58 -3.58 -9.40
N PRO A 84 -2.95 -4.73 -9.68
CA PRO A 84 -1.56 -4.75 -10.12
C PRO A 84 -1.43 -4.11 -11.50
N THR A 85 -0.32 -3.39 -11.74
CA THR A 85 -0.05 -2.70 -13.01
C THR A 85 0.87 -3.48 -13.96
N GLY A 86 1.36 -4.64 -13.52
CA GLY A 86 2.42 -5.40 -14.22
C GLY A 86 3.84 -4.90 -13.92
N ARG A 87 3.99 -3.72 -13.31
CA ARG A 87 5.26 -3.23 -12.73
C ARG A 87 5.37 -3.69 -11.28
N GLU A 88 6.54 -4.19 -10.91
CA GLU A 88 6.80 -4.62 -9.53
C GLU A 88 6.62 -3.47 -8.54
N GLY A 89 5.92 -3.73 -7.43
CA GLY A 89 5.67 -2.75 -6.39
C GLY A 89 4.74 -1.60 -6.79
N VAL A 90 4.09 -1.64 -7.95
CA VAL A 90 3.20 -0.57 -8.43
C VAL A 90 1.75 -1.06 -8.58
N TYR A 91 0.85 -0.40 -7.85
CA TYR A 91 -0.56 -0.73 -7.76
C TYR A 91 -1.43 0.46 -8.18
N ALA A 92 -2.42 0.20 -9.03
CA ALA A 92 -3.40 1.19 -9.43
C ALA A 92 -4.57 1.21 -8.43
N LEU A 93 -4.89 2.37 -7.88
CA LEU A 93 -6.12 2.59 -7.13
C LEU A 93 -7.16 3.20 -8.07
N ARG A 94 -8.32 2.54 -8.20
CA ARG A 94 -9.50 3.15 -8.83
C ARG A 94 -10.35 3.79 -7.74
N GLN A 95 -11.01 4.89 -8.07
CA GLN A 95 -11.94 5.51 -7.14
C GLN A 95 -13.15 4.59 -6.92
N THR A 96 -13.33 4.14 -5.68
CA THR A 96 -14.49 3.32 -5.24
C THR A 96 -15.38 4.04 -4.23
N TRP A 97 -14.94 5.18 -3.70
CA TRP A 97 -15.72 6.04 -2.81
C TRP A 97 -16.58 7.03 -3.61
N GLY A 98 -17.67 7.50 -2.99
CA GLY A 98 -18.59 8.47 -3.60
C GLY A 98 -17.94 9.83 -3.84
N GLN A 99 -18.51 10.62 -4.76
CA GLN A 99 -18.06 11.99 -5.02
C GLN A 99 -18.55 12.99 -3.97
N GLU A 100 -19.61 12.66 -3.25
CA GLU A 100 -20.17 13.49 -2.20
C GLU A 100 -19.41 13.34 -0.88
N GLY A 101 -19.31 14.43 -0.13
CA GLY A 101 -18.71 14.44 1.20
C GLY A 101 -17.23 14.78 1.23
N THR A 102 -16.67 14.83 2.44
CA THR A 102 -15.23 15.02 2.64
C THR A 102 -14.57 13.67 2.83
N TRP A 103 -13.48 13.39 2.13
CA TRP A 103 -12.79 12.09 2.17
C TRP A 103 -11.30 12.21 2.49
N THR A 104 -10.78 11.14 3.10
CA THR A 104 -9.35 10.87 3.34
C THR A 104 -9.06 9.42 3.01
N LEU A 105 -8.09 9.14 2.16
CA LEU A 105 -7.64 7.77 1.86
C LEU A 105 -6.53 7.39 2.83
N VAL A 106 -6.65 6.22 3.45
CA VAL A 106 -5.62 5.63 4.33
C VAL A 106 -5.10 4.38 3.64
N ILE A 107 -3.91 4.46 3.08
CA ILE A 107 -3.32 3.41 2.24
C ILE A 107 -2.10 2.85 2.96
N LYS A 108 -2.02 1.53 3.10
CA LYS A 108 -0.95 0.82 3.81
C LYS A 108 -0.23 -0.13 2.87
N ALA A 109 1.10 -0.07 2.86
CA ALA A 109 1.97 -1.10 2.30
C ALA A 109 2.53 -1.93 3.44
N ASN A 110 2.12 -3.21 3.54
CA ASN A 110 2.46 -4.09 4.66
C ASN A 110 3.56 -5.09 4.27
N GLN A 111 4.64 -5.10 5.05
CA GLN A 111 5.74 -6.08 5.00
C GLN A 111 5.58 -7.21 6.04
N GLY A 112 4.70 -7.03 7.01
CA GLY A 112 4.40 -7.99 8.09
C GLY A 112 3.38 -7.41 9.07
N PRO A 113 3.04 -8.13 10.17
CA PRO A 113 2.03 -7.71 11.14
C PRO A 113 2.28 -6.32 11.75
N ASP A 114 3.55 -5.96 11.96
CA ASP A 114 3.96 -4.74 12.66
C ASP A 114 4.80 -3.78 11.78
N ASP A 115 4.97 -4.09 10.49
CA ASP A 115 5.86 -3.34 9.61
C ASP A 115 5.08 -2.83 8.39
N ALA A 116 4.59 -1.60 8.49
CA ALA A 116 3.76 -0.97 7.48
C ALA A 116 4.09 0.51 7.31
N ALA A 117 4.16 0.94 6.05
CA ALA A 117 4.16 2.36 5.70
C ALA A 117 2.73 2.79 5.36
N THR A 118 2.29 3.92 5.91
CA THR A 118 0.93 4.45 5.68
C THR A 118 1.00 5.79 4.95
N ALA A 119 0.34 5.88 3.79
CA ALA A 119 0.03 7.13 3.14
C ALA A 119 -1.39 7.59 3.54
N VAL A 120 -1.50 8.86 3.96
CA VAL A 120 -2.75 9.55 4.23
C VAL A 120 -2.96 10.58 3.14
N VAL A 121 -4.01 10.41 2.34
CA VAL A 121 -4.31 11.24 1.17
C VAL A 121 -5.62 12.00 1.41
N ASP A 122 -5.52 13.30 1.63
CA ASP A 122 -6.68 14.17 1.84
C ASP A 122 -7.26 14.60 0.48
N LEU A 123 -8.57 14.43 0.27
CA LEU A 123 -9.25 14.84 -0.96
C LEU A 123 -9.94 16.21 -0.82
N GLY A 124 -9.82 17.04 -1.85
CA GLY A 124 -10.52 18.30 -1.98
C GLY A 124 -12.03 18.12 -2.23
N PRO A 125 -12.81 19.22 -2.16
CA PRO A 125 -14.26 19.19 -2.39
C PRO A 125 -14.64 18.81 -3.83
N ASP A 126 -13.70 18.94 -4.78
CA ASP A 126 -13.82 18.53 -6.18
C ASP A 126 -13.40 17.05 -6.41
N GLY A 127 -13.03 16.34 -5.35
CA GLY A 127 -12.53 14.97 -5.42
C GLY A 127 -11.06 14.85 -5.84
N ALA A 128 -10.37 15.96 -6.12
CA ALA A 128 -8.94 15.95 -6.43
C ALA A 128 -8.11 15.72 -5.16
N VAL A 129 -6.86 15.30 -5.31
CA VAL A 129 -5.95 15.16 -4.17
C VAL A 129 -5.50 16.54 -3.70
N ALA A 130 -5.81 16.87 -2.44
CA ALA A 130 -5.45 18.14 -1.81
C ALA A 130 -4.14 18.06 -1.02
N ALA A 131 -3.86 16.92 -0.38
CA ALA A 131 -2.59 16.69 0.32
C ALA A 131 -2.26 15.20 0.40
N ILE A 132 -0.96 14.89 0.42
CA ILE A 132 -0.43 13.54 0.66
C ILE A 132 0.56 13.64 1.81
N ARG A 133 0.43 12.73 2.78
CA ARG A 133 1.33 12.62 3.92
C ARG A 133 1.75 11.16 4.09
N VAL A 134 3.03 10.91 4.28
CA VAL A 134 3.56 9.61 4.71
C VAL A 134 4.29 9.84 6.03
N PRO A 135 3.61 9.72 7.19
CA PRO A 135 4.19 10.07 8.47
C PRO A 135 5.43 9.24 8.79
N THR A 136 6.42 9.90 9.40
CA THR A 136 7.68 9.27 9.81
C THR A 136 8.01 9.59 11.26
N MET A 137 8.84 8.74 11.87
CA MET A 137 9.38 8.94 13.22
C MET A 137 10.88 8.60 13.23
N GLN A 138 11.59 9.13 14.22
CA GLN A 138 12.97 8.76 14.47
C GLN A 138 13.04 7.49 15.32
N ARG A 139 13.83 6.52 14.88
CA ARG A 139 14.14 5.29 15.61
C ARG A 139 15.66 5.13 15.69
N GLY A 140 16.25 5.70 16.75
CA GLY A 140 17.71 5.84 16.85
C GLY A 140 18.22 6.85 15.81
N GLN A 141 19.07 6.38 14.88
CA GLN A 141 19.61 7.20 13.78
C GLN A 141 18.79 7.08 12.48
N TRP A 142 17.67 6.35 12.49
CA TRP A 142 16.89 6.05 11.30
C TRP A 142 15.56 6.80 11.28
N THR A 143 15.23 7.41 10.14
CA THR A 143 13.87 7.83 9.82
C THR A 143 13.08 6.63 9.32
N VAL A 144 12.00 6.27 10.00
CA VAL A 144 11.16 5.11 9.67
C VAL A 144 9.69 5.53 9.56
N PRO A 145 8.82 4.76 8.90
CA PRO A 145 7.39 5.03 8.91
C PRO A 145 6.85 5.13 10.34
N ALA A 146 6.05 6.15 10.61
CA ALA A 146 5.33 6.27 11.87
C ALA A 146 3.98 5.54 11.77
N PRO A 147 3.51 4.91 12.86
CA PRO A 147 2.16 4.38 12.91
C PRO A 147 1.13 5.51 12.75
N VAL A 148 0.04 5.22 12.04
CA VAL A 148 -1.09 6.14 11.86
C VAL A 148 -2.31 5.56 12.54
N SER A 149 -2.83 6.28 13.55
CA SER A 149 -4.09 5.91 14.20
C SER A 149 -5.29 6.32 13.37
N LEU A 150 -6.29 5.45 13.27
CA LEU A 150 -7.58 5.81 12.67
C LEU A 150 -8.29 6.91 13.49
N SER A 151 -8.12 6.96 14.82
CA SER A 151 -8.68 8.05 15.64
C SER A 151 -8.17 9.44 15.24
N ASP A 152 -6.91 9.51 14.80
CA ASP A 152 -6.27 10.78 14.43
C ASP A 152 -6.71 11.19 13.03
N VAL A 153 -6.84 10.21 12.12
CA VAL A 153 -7.47 10.39 10.81
C VAL A 153 -8.90 10.91 10.98
N ASP A 154 -9.68 10.32 11.89
CA ASP A 154 -11.06 10.70 12.17
C ASP A 154 -11.18 12.13 12.68
N THR A 155 -10.33 12.49 13.64
CA THR A 155 -10.26 13.83 14.20
C THR A 155 -9.94 14.86 13.10
N ALA A 156 -8.91 14.58 12.30
CA ALA A 156 -8.50 15.44 11.19
C ALA A 156 -9.60 15.56 10.12
N LEU A 157 -10.24 14.45 9.78
CA LEU A 157 -11.33 14.39 8.80
C LEU A 157 -12.53 15.23 9.24
N ARG A 158 -12.95 15.12 10.50
CA ARG A 158 -14.06 15.93 11.06
C ARG A 158 -13.72 17.42 11.07
N ALA A 159 -12.50 17.77 11.44
CA ALA A 159 -12.04 19.16 11.41
C ALA A 159 -12.07 19.72 9.97
N ARG A 160 -11.59 18.95 8.99
CA ARG A 160 -11.63 19.33 7.57
C ARG A 160 -13.07 19.50 7.07
N ALA A 161 -13.96 18.55 7.36
CA ALA A 161 -15.37 18.64 6.99
C ALA A 161 -16.04 19.90 7.56
N ALA A 162 -15.76 20.24 8.83
CA ALA A 162 -16.30 21.45 9.45
C ALA A 162 -15.76 22.74 8.82
N VAL A 163 -14.50 22.78 8.41
CA VAL A 163 -13.92 23.95 7.71
C VAL A 163 -14.54 24.11 6.33
N LEU A 164 -14.70 23.03 5.57
CA LEU A 164 -15.29 23.07 4.23
C LEU A 164 -16.77 23.49 4.28
N ALA A 165 -17.54 22.98 5.24
CA ALA A 165 -18.94 23.36 5.43
C ALA A 165 -19.15 24.85 5.79
N ARG A 166 -18.13 25.52 6.32
CA ARG A 166 -18.17 26.98 6.59
C ARG A 166 -17.82 27.82 5.36
N ARG A 167 -17.25 27.20 4.31
CA ARG A 167 -16.82 27.87 3.08
C ARG A 167 -17.82 27.71 1.93
N SER A 168 -18.73 26.73 2.03
CA SER A 168 -19.90 26.55 1.18
C SER A 168 -21.04 27.47 1.59
#